data_AF-A0A966CHX2-F1
#
_entry.id   AF-A0A966CHX2-F1
#
_cell.length_a   1.000
_cell.length_b   1.000
_cell.length_c   1.000
_cell.angle_alpha   90.00
_cell.angle_beta   90.00
_cell.angle_gamma   90.00
#
_symmetry.space_group_name_H-M   'P 1'
#
loop_
_entity.id
_entity.type
_entity.pdbx_description
1 polymer ?
#
loop_
_entity_poly.entity_id
_entity_poly.type
_entity_poly.pdbx_seq_one_letter_code
_entity_poly.pdbx_strand_id
1 'polypeptide(L)'
;PTPLALPTATPVTPSPTVALPTLTSGPGPSVTPGGVVTGSPSGPYAVILVASTDVLNIRAAAGPGNPTVGTFAPTATNVMRTGPSTYVGSNLWVEVQNPSGGAGWVNSHYLTEYVSPAAFCADGKVNTLIANLDNALTISNGELFASLVSPAHGIDMHLWRYGTVVNYDQEHARWVFGSSYEVNWGAAPGSGLDKVGPFHEAILPLLQEVFNASYTLGCDDPGAAAAFSVTPWPNEYANIHFYSVYKPGTPGIDLDWRLWLVGVEYVKGQPYVFALIHFQWEP
;
A
#
# COMPACT_ATOMS: atom_id res chain seq x y z
N PRO A 1 56.66 -31.42 -43.39
CA PRO A 1 55.97 -32.27 -42.39
C PRO A 1 56.76 -32.34 -41.07
N THR A 2 56.35 -31.54 -40.10
CA THR A 2 56.59 -31.77 -38.66
C THR A 2 55.50 -30.99 -37.91
N PRO A 3 54.66 -31.63 -37.09
CA PRO A 3 53.56 -30.95 -36.39
C PRO A 3 54.07 -30.26 -35.12
N LEU A 4 53.62 -29.02 -34.90
CA LEU A 4 53.82 -28.26 -33.65
C LEU A 4 52.79 -28.72 -32.60
N ALA A 5 53.27 -29.20 -31.46
CA ALA A 5 52.47 -29.67 -30.35
C ALA A 5 51.90 -28.51 -29.52
N LEU A 6 50.62 -28.61 -29.13
CA LEU A 6 49.97 -27.70 -28.18
C LEU A 6 50.46 -27.94 -26.75
N PRO A 7 50.56 -26.88 -25.91
CA PRO A 7 50.93 -27.02 -24.50
C PRO A 7 49.78 -27.60 -23.65
N THR A 8 50.14 -28.60 -22.84
CA THR A 8 49.31 -29.30 -21.85
C THR A 8 48.99 -28.38 -20.65
N ALA A 9 47.71 -28.33 -20.26
CA ALA A 9 47.25 -27.61 -19.07
C ALA A 9 47.66 -28.32 -17.77
N THR A 10 48.20 -27.57 -16.81
CA THR A 10 48.54 -28.03 -15.46
C THR A 10 47.30 -28.17 -14.57
N PRO A 11 47.22 -29.17 -13.67
CA PRO A 11 46.12 -29.31 -12.72
C PRO A 11 46.18 -28.23 -11.63
N VAL A 12 45.03 -27.63 -11.31
CA VAL A 12 44.87 -26.67 -10.20
C VAL A 12 44.55 -27.42 -8.91
N THR A 13 45.34 -27.19 -7.87
CA THR A 13 45.16 -27.73 -6.51
C THR A 13 43.98 -27.03 -5.80
N PRO A 14 43.11 -27.73 -5.04
CA PRO A 14 42.04 -27.08 -4.29
C PRO A 14 42.58 -26.30 -3.07
N SER A 15 42.10 -25.06 -2.89
CA SER A 15 42.38 -24.23 -1.70
C SER A 15 41.68 -24.77 -0.44
N PRO A 16 42.26 -24.59 0.76
CA PRO A 16 41.64 -25.01 2.01
C PRO A 16 40.48 -24.09 2.40
N THR A 17 39.34 -24.67 2.77
CA THR A 17 38.16 -23.98 3.31
C THR A 17 38.46 -23.49 4.73
N VAL A 18 38.45 -22.17 4.94
CA VAL A 18 38.48 -21.55 6.27
C VAL A 18 37.05 -21.57 6.85
N ALA A 19 36.87 -22.19 8.01
CA ALA A 19 35.58 -22.19 8.72
C ALA A 19 35.26 -20.79 9.26
N LEU A 20 34.04 -20.31 8.96
CA LEU A 20 33.52 -19.02 9.42
C LEU A 20 33.08 -19.13 10.90
N PRO A 21 33.45 -18.20 11.80
CA PRO A 21 33.03 -18.24 13.19
C PRO A 21 31.51 -18.04 13.31
N THR A 22 30.86 -18.92 14.08
CA THR A 22 29.43 -18.86 14.41
C THR A 22 29.19 -17.74 15.42
N LEU A 23 28.44 -16.71 15.04
CA LEU A 23 28.01 -15.67 15.98
C LEU A 23 26.91 -16.24 16.88
N THR A 24 27.19 -16.36 18.18
CA THR A 24 26.20 -16.64 19.21
C THR A 24 25.31 -15.41 19.41
N SER A 25 24.02 -15.56 19.12
CA SER A 25 23.01 -14.53 19.39
C SER A 25 22.82 -14.36 20.90
N GLY A 26 23.30 -13.25 21.45
CA GLY A 26 22.91 -12.82 22.80
C GLY A 26 21.44 -12.37 22.83
N PRO A 27 20.76 -12.43 23.99
CA PRO A 27 19.42 -11.90 24.12
C PRO A 27 19.42 -10.40 23.86
N GLY A 28 18.68 -9.97 22.82
CA GLY A 28 18.45 -8.55 22.53
C GLY A 28 17.70 -7.85 23.66
N PRO A 29 17.71 -6.50 23.70
CA PRO A 29 16.99 -5.73 24.70
C PRO A 29 15.50 -6.10 24.71
N SER A 30 15.00 -6.51 25.86
CA SER A 30 13.58 -6.76 26.10
C SER A 30 12.84 -5.43 26.02
N VAL A 31 12.02 -5.25 24.98
CA VAL A 31 11.13 -4.11 24.81
C VAL A 31 10.07 -4.18 25.91
N THR A 32 10.05 -3.20 26.81
CA THR A 32 8.97 -3.09 27.81
C THR A 32 7.64 -2.91 27.06
N PRO A 33 6.63 -3.78 27.25
CA PRO A 33 5.32 -3.57 26.66
C PRO A 33 4.77 -2.22 27.12
N GLY A 34 4.28 -1.41 26.18
CA GLY A 34 3.43 -0.29 26.55
C GLY A 34 2.26 -0.83 27.38
N GLY A 35 1.94 -0.18 28.50
CA GLY A 35 0.76 -0.56 29.27
C GLY A 35 -0.49 -0.54 28.39
N VAL A 36 -1.46 -1.43 28.66
CA VAL A 36 -2.74 -1.41 27.94
C VAL A 36 -3.47 -0.10 28.22
N VAL A 37 -3.75 0.64 27.15
CA VAL A 37 -4.54 1.87 27.21
C VAL A 37 -6.00 1.48 27.06
N THR A 38 -6.83 1.92 28.00
CA THR A 38 -8.28 1.75 27.93
C THR A 38 -8.88 2.75 26.93
N GLY A 39 -9.78 2.26 26.10
CA GLY A 39 -10.53 3.05 25.11
C GLY A 39 -12.01 2.74 25.18
N SER A 40 -12.80 3.42 24.36
CA SER A 40 -14.22 3.10 24.19
C SER A 40 -14.41 2.10 23.04
N PRO A 41 -15.44 1.24 23.10
CA PRO A 41 -15.82 0.42 21.96
C PRO A 41 -16.05 1.27 20.70
N SER A 42 -15.63 0.76 19.55
CA SER A 42 -15.77 1.44 18.26
C SER A 42 -15.91 0.46 17.10
N GLY A 43 -16.40 0.95 15.96
CA GLY A 43 -16.59 0.19 14.74
C GLY A 43 -17.94 0.49 14.08
N PRO A 44 -18.30 -0.25 13.02
CA PRO A 44 -17.56 -1.38 12.48
C PRO A 44 -16.23 -1.02 11.80
N TYR A 45 -15.28 -1.95 11.85
CA TYR A 45 -14.04 -1.95 11.06
C TYR A 45 -14.08 -3.08 10.04
N ALA A 46 -13.29 -2.94 8.99
CA ALA A 46 -13.10 -3.94 7.97
C ALA A 46 -11.64 -4.39 7.88
N VAL A 47 -11.42 -5.64 7.46
CA VAL A 47 -10.10 -6.21 7.24
C VAL A 47 -9.55 -5.74 5.90
N ILE A 48 -8.29 -5.31 5.90
CA ILE A 48 -7.53 -4.90 4.71
C ILE A 48 -6.11 -5.47 4.79
N LEU A 49 -5.37 -5.41 3.69
CA LEU A 49 -3.96 -5.82 3.61
C LEU A 49 -3.70 -7.30 3.93
N VAL A 50 -4.75 -8.13 3.87
CA VAL A 50 -4.67 -9.58 4.02
C VAL A 50 -4.97 -10.21 2.66
N ALA A 51 -4.06 -11.06 2.19
CA ALA A 51 -4.22 -11.77 0.93
C ALA A 51 -5.51 -12.63 0.92
N SER A 52 -6.12 -12.78 -0.25
CA SER A 52 -7.36 -13.57 -0.41
C SER A 52 -7.26 -15.04 0.02
N THR A 53 -6.05 -15.59 0.08
CA THR A 53 -5.75 -16.97 0.52
C THR A 53 -5.31 -17.06 1.98
N ASP A 54 -5.32 -15.95 2.73
CA ASP A 54 -4.89 -15.85 4.12
C ASP A 54 -6.01 -15.34 5.02
N VAL A 55 -5.75 -15.23 6.32
CA VAL A 55 -6.69 -14.79 7.35
C VAL A 55 -6.02 -13.86 8.36
N LEU A 56 -6.79 -12.92 8.90
CA LEU A 56 -6.35 -12.11 10.02
C LEU A 56 -6.48 -12.91 11.32
N ASN A 57 -5.35 -13.28 11.91
CA ASN A 57 -5.32 -14.02 13.18
C ASN A 57 -5.73 -13.14 14.37
N ILE A 58 -6.72 -13.60 15.14
CA ILE A 58 -7.09 -13.03 16.44
C ILE A 58 -6.26 -13.74 17.51
N ARG A 59 -5.50 -12.98 18.31
CA ARG A 59 -4.54 -13.49 19.29
C ARG A 59 -5.10 -13.41 20.72
N ALA A 60 -4.68 -14.32 21.60
CA ALA A 60 -5.08 -14.32 23.01
C ALA A 60 -4.63 -13.07 23.79
N ALA A 61 -3.53 -12.46 23.35
CA ALA A 61 -2.99 -11.20 23.86
C ALA A 61 -2.30 -10.43 22.73
N ALA A 62 -2.03 -9.14 22.94
CA ALA A 62 -1.33 -8.31 21.98
C ALA A 62 0.05 -8.88 21.61
N GLY A 63 0.32 -9.02 20.31
CA GLY A 63 1.61 -9.46 19.79
C GLY A 63 1.52 -10.76 18.99
N PRO A 64 2.37 -10.93 17.95
CA PRO A 64 2.27 -12.04 17.01
C PRO A 64 2.66 -13.40 17.63
N GLY A 65 3.43 -13.40 18.73
CA GLY A 65 3.87 -14.61 19.41
C GLY A 65 2.81 -15.28 20.31
N ASN A 66 1.65 -14.65 20.50
CA ASN A 66 0.58 -15.23 21.33
C ASN A 66 -0.24 -16.26 20.54
N PRO A 67 -0.88 -17.23 21.22
CA PRO A 67 -1.76 -18.20 20.58
C PRO A 67 -2.89 -17.54 19.78
N THR A 68 -3.22 -18.10 18.62
CA THR A 68 -4.42 -17.72 17.85
C THR A 68 -5.66 -18.31 18.51
N VAL A 69 -6.66 -17.47 18.78
CA VAL A 69 -7.94 -17.84 19.43
C VAL A 69 -9.16 -17.67 18.50
N GLY A 70 -8.93 -17.16 17.29
CA GLY A 70 -9.95 -16.96 16.27
C GLY A 70 -9.33 -16.33 15.02
N THR A 71 -10.14 -16.12 13.99
CA THR A 71 -9.70 -15.47 12.75
C THR A 71 -10.82 -14.59 12.19
N PHE A 72 -10.42 -13.58 11.42
CA PHE A 72 -11.31 -12.91 10.48
C PHE A 72 -10.94 -13.29 9.05
N ALA A 73 -11.96 -13.42 8.20
CA ALA A 73 -11.76 -13.50 6.76
C ALA A 73 -11.11 -12.19 6.25
N PRO A 74 -10.34 -12.24 5.15
CA PRO A 74 -9.66 -11.07 4.59
C PRO A 74 -10.63 -9.96 4.16
N THR A 75 -11.91 -10.28 3.96
CA THR A 75 -12.98 -9.35 3.56
C THR A 75 -13.99 -9.08 4.66
N ALA A 76 -13.72 -9.45 5.92
CA ALA A 76 -14.68 -9.19 7.01
C ALA A 76 -14.90 -7.68 7.23
N THR A 77 -16.15 -7.26 7.43
CA THR A 77 -16.56 -5.84 7.54
C THR A 77 -17.22 -5.47 8.86
N ASN A 78 -17.35 -6.43 9.77
CA ASN A 78 -18.07 -6.32 11.04
C ASN A 78 -17.15 -6.44 12.26
N VAL A 79 -15.88 -6.06 12.11
CA VAL A 79 -14.90 -6.12 13.21
C VAL A 79 -15.23 -5.02 14.21
N MET A 80 -15.62 -5.40 15.43
CA MET A 80 -15.92 -4.47 16.51
C MET A 80 -14.77 -4.42 17.50
N ARG A 81 -14.21 -3.23 17.73
CA ARG A 81 -13.20 -3.02 18.77
C ARG A 81 -13.90 -2.88 20.12
N THR A 82 -13.33 -3.49 21.16
CA THR A 82 -13.84 -3.43 22.54
C THR A 82 -13.33 -2.20 23.30
N GLY A 83 -12.27 -1.56 22.81
CA GLY A 83 -11.70 -0.33 23.37
C GLY A 83 -10.22 -0.46 23.74
N PRO A 84 -9.77 -1.48 24.48
CA PRO A 84 -8.38 -1.66 24.86
C PRO A 84 -7.42 -1.69 23.65
N SER A 85 -6.26 -1.07 23.82
CA SER A 85 -5.20 -1.06 22.82
C SER A 85 -3.81 -1.00 23.47
N THR A 86 -2.79 -1.51 22.79
CA THR A 86 -1.39 -1.40 23.25
C THR A 86 -0.42 -1.52 22.09
N TYR A 87 0.76 -0.94 22.23
CA TYR A 87 1.86 -1.13 21.30
C TYR A 87 2.72 -2.34 21.69
N VAL A 88 3.02 -3.18 20.70
CA VAL A 88 4.02 -4.24 20.78
C VAL A 88 5.07 -3.96 19.70
N GLY A 89 6.22 -3.42 20.11
CA GLY A 89 7.16 -2.78 19.18
C GLY A 89 6.54 -1.50 18.60
N SER A 90 6.63 -1.33 17.28
CA SER A 90 5.99 -0.22 16.54
C SER A 90 4.52 -0.50 16.15
N ASN A 91 4.04 -1.73 16.37
CA ASN A 91 2.71 -2.14 15.93
C ASN A 91 1.67 -1.88 17.01
N LEU A 92 0.61 -1.16 16.65
CA LEU A 92 -0.56 -0.99 17.50
C LEU A 92 -1.45 -2.23 17.42
N TRP A 93 -1.68 -2.85 18.56
CA TRP A 93 -2.63 -3.94 18.73
C TRP A 93 -3.90 -3.41 19.39
N VAL A 94 -5.05 -3.88 18.92
CA VAL A 94 -6.36 -3.49 19.43
C VAL A 94 -7.15 -4.72 19.82
N GLU A 95 -7.88 -4.63 20.92
CA GLU A 95 -8.78 -5.67 21.34
C GLU A 95 -10.10 -5.57 20.55
N VAL A 96 -10.58 -6.73 20.10
CA VAL A 96 -11.74 -6.91 19.23
C VAL A 96 -12.63 -8.02 19.75
N GLN A 97 -13.92 -7.95 19.40
CA GLN A 97 -14.86 -9.02 19.63
C GLN A 97 -14.50 -10.22 18.75
N ASN A 98 -14.29 -11.38 19.36
CA ASN A 98 -14.01 -12.60 18.62
C ASN A 98 -15.33 -13.21 18.10
N PRO A 99 -15.47 -13.52 16.81
CA PRO A 99 -16.67 -14.16 16.26
C PRO A 99 -17.04 -15.49 16.95
N SER A 100 -16.06 -16.22 17.48
CA SER A 100 -16.30 -17.46 18.24
C SER A 100 -16.71 -17.24 19.71
N GLY A 101 -16.80 -15.98 20.14
CA GLY A 101 -17.13 -15.57 21.50
C GLY A 101 -15.94 -15.03 22.28
N GLY A 102 -16.22 -14.09 23.19
CA GLY A 102 -15.19 -13.40 23.97
C GLY A 102 -14.45 -12.31 23.18
N ALA A 103 -13.25 -11.98 23.63
CA ALA A 103 -12.40 -10.96 23.02
C ALA A 103 -11.04 -11.55 22.62
N GLY A 104 -10.33 -10.84 21.76
CA GLY A 104 -8.95 -11.14 21.41
C GLY A 104 -8.29 -9.93 20.75
N TRP A 105 -7.05 -10.09 20.31
CA TRP A 105 -6.21 -8.99 19.87
C TRP A 105 -5.79 -9.16 18.42
N VAL A 106 -5.89 -8.09 17.63
CA VAL A 106 -5.42 -8.05 16.25
C VAL A 106 -4.46 -6.88 16.06
N ASN A 107 -3.55 -6.99 15.10
CA ASN A 107 -2.75 -5.85 14.67
C ASN A 107 -3.64 -4.89 13.88
N SER A 108 -3.72 -3.64 14.34
CA SER A 108 -4.60 -2.62 13.76
C SER A 108 -4.19 -2.19 12.34
N HIS A 109 -2.96 -2.48 11.92
CA HIS A 109 -2.52 -2.26 10.54
C HIS A 109 -3.32 -3.05 9.49
N TYR A 110 -4.07 -4.08 9.90
CA TYR A 110 -4.95 -4.84 9.01
C TYR A 110 -6.42 -4.41 9.11
N LEU A 111 -6.69 -3.26 9.74
CA LEU A 111 -8.03 -2.74 9.96
C LEU A 111 -8.19 -1.33 9.40
N THR A 112 -9.31 -1.08 8.75
CA THR A 112 -9.77 0.26 8.38
C THR A 112 -11.20 0.48 8.87
N GLU A 113 -11.64 1.73 9.05
CA GLU A 113 -13.03 2.00 9.41
C GLU A 113 -13.95 1.57 8.27
N TYR A 114 -14.98 0.79 8.59
CA TYR A 114 -15.90 0.32 7.57
C TYR A 114 -16.89 1.41 7.21
N VAL A 115 -16.91 1.77 5.93
CA VAL A 115 -17.93 2.60 5.31
C VAL A 115 -18.58 1.75 4.22
N SER A 116 -19.91 1.75 4.11
CA SER A 116 -20.58 1.05 3.00
C SER A 116 -20.37 1.78 1.67
N PRO A 117 -20.35 1.10 0.51
CA PRO A 117 -20.16 1.76 -0.80
C PRO A 117 -21.12 2.93 -1.04
N ALA A 118 -22.41 2.77 -0.72
CA ALA A 118 -23.40 3.82 -0.89
C ALA A 118 -23.14 5.05 0.00
N ALA A 119 -22.67 4.84 1.23
CA ALA A 119 -22.30 5.94 2.13
C ALA A 119 -21.01 6.64 1.68
N PHE A 120 -20.05 5.87 1.17
CA PHE A 120 -18.80 6.41 0.61
C PHE A 120 -19.08 7.32 -0.59
N CYS A 121 -19.84 6.84 -1.59
CA CYS A 121 -20.16 7.63 -2.77
C CYS A 121 -21.05 8.84 -2.49
N ALA A 122 -21.77 8.85 -1.37
CA ALA A 122 -22.59 9.99 -0.94
C ALA A 122 -21.80 11.01 -0.08
N ASP A 123 -20.59 10.70 0.38
CA ASP A 123 -19.82 11.59 1.26
C ASP A 123 -19.06 12.67 0.47
N GLY A 124 -19.58 13.90 0.51
CA GLY A 124 -18.95 15.05 -0.13
C GLY A 124 -17.56 15.43 0.41
N LYS A 125 -17.15 14.89 1.57
CA LYS A 125 -15.77 15.04 2.06
C LYS A 125 -14.77 14.33 1.15
N VAL A 126 -15.17 13.25 0.47
CA VAL A 126 -14.29 12.52 -0.45
C VAL A 126 -14.01 13.35 -1.70
N ASN A 127 -15.03 14.01 -2.26
CA ASN A 127 -14.84 14.95 -3.36
C ASN A 127 -13.93 16.13 -2.95
N THR A 128 -14.07 16.60 -1.71
CA THR A 128 -13.21 17.64 -1.15
C THR A 128 -11.75 17.15 -1.00
N LEU A 129 -11.55 15.91 -0.57
CA LEU A 129 -10.23 15.26 -0.49
C LEU A 129 -9.57 15.20 -1.87
N ILE A 130 -10.31 14.77 -2.90
CA ILE A 130 -9.81 14.70 -4.29
C ILE A 130 -9.47 16.09 -4.84
N ALA A 131 -10.29 17.11 -4.58
CA ALA A 131 -10.00 18.48 -4.98
C ALA A 131 -8.75 19.06 -4.27
N ASN A 132 -8.55 18.71 -2.99
CA ASN A 132 -7.33 19.09 -2.28
C ASN A 132 -6.11 18.33 -2.80
N LEU A 133 -6.27 17.06 -3.19
CA LEU A 133 -5.22 16.25 -3.80
C LEU A 133 -4.80 16.85 -5.14
N ASP A 134 -5.76 17.20 -5.99
CA ASP A 134 -5.54 17.94 -7.24
C ASP A 134 -4.69 19.18 -6.99
N ASN A 135 -5.14 20.07 -6.09
CA ASN A 135 -4.40 21.28 -5.75
C ASN A 135 -2.99 20.95 -5.26
N ALA A 136 -2.83 20.00 -4.33
CA ALA A 136 -1.53 19.62 -3.80
C ALA A 136 -0.54 19.16 -4.88
N LEU A 137 -1.03 18.39 -5.86
CA LEU A 137 -0.23 17.88 -6.98
C LEU A 137 0.08 18.97 -8.01
N THR A 138 -0.91 19.79 -8.34
CA THR A 138 -0.80 20.84 -9.37
C THR A 138 0.16 21.96 -8.95
N ILE A 139 0.15 22.36 -7.67
CA ILE A 139 1.10 23.36 -7.14
C ILE A 139 2.32 22.74 -6.43
N SER A 140 2.47 21.41 -6.48
CA SER A 140 3.55 20.66 -5.82
C SER A 140 3.74 21.04 -4.34
N ASN A 141 2.63 21.16 -3.59
CA ASN A 141 2.64 21.53 -2.18
C ASN A 141 2.74 20.29 -1.29
N GLY A 142 3.95 19.98 -0.83
CA GLY A 142 4.23 18.80 -0.02
C GLY A 142 3.53 18.78 1.35
N GLU A 143 3.37 19.92 2.00
CA GLU A 143 2.64 20.02 3.28
C GLU A 143 1.16 19.69 3.11
N LEU A 144 0.55 20.23 2.04
CA LEU A 144 -0.83 19.89 1.72
C LEU A 144 -0.94 18.40 1.36
N PHE A 145 -0.08 17.88 0.49
CA PHE A 145 -0.11 16.46 0.11
C PHE A 145 0.03 15.53 1.32
N ALA A 146 1.01 15.78 2.18
CA ALA A 146 1.21 15.03 3.42
C ALA A 146 -0.01 15.03 4.34
N SER A 147 -0.75 16.14 4.41
CA SER A 147 -1.96 16.23 5.24
C SER A 147 -3.14 15.38 4.74
N LEU A 148 -3.12 15.00 3.46
CA LEU A 148 -4.13 14.17 2.81
C LEU A 148 -3.79 12.68 2.87
N VAL A 149 -2.51 12.34 3.06
CA VAL A 149 -2.04 10.96 3.22
C VAL A 149 -2.57 10.37 4.51
N SER A 150 -2.97 9.09 4.47
CA SER A 150 -3.48 8.44 5.66
C SER A 150 -2.47 8.44 6.81
N PRO A 151 -2.88 8.87 8.01
CA PRO A 151 -2.04 8.74 9.20
C PRO A 151 -1.96 7.31 9.73
N ALA A 152 -2.81 6.39 9.25
CA ALA A 152 -2.84 5.00 9.72
C ALA A 152 -1.99 4.06 8.85
N HIS A 153 -2.05 4.23 7.52
CA HIS A 153 -1.38 3.31 6.58
C HIS A 153 -0.45 4.01 5.59
N GLY A 154 -0.34 5.35 5.61
CA GLY A 154 0.37 6.08 4.56
C GLY A 154 -0.38 6.03 3.24
N ILE A 155 0.36 6.19 2.15
CA ILE A 155 -0.15 6.08 0.77
C ILE A 155 0.65 5.05 -0.02
N ASP A 156 -0.02 4.01 -0.51
CA ASP A 156 0.55 3.03 -1.43
C ASP A 156 0.55 3.58 -2.86
N MET A 157 1.73 3.71 -3.45
CA MET A 157 1.93 4.21 -4.81
C MET A 157 2.27 3.09 -5.77
N HIS A 158 1.44 2.91 -6.79
CA HIS A 158 1.61 1.90 -7.82
C HIS A 158 1.72 2.58 -9.19
N LEU A 159 2.93 2.67 -9.74
CA LEU A 159 3.11 3.14 -11.12
C LEU A 159 2.60 2.12 -12.15
N TRP A 160 2.87 0.85 -11.88
CA TRP A 160 2.44 -0.27 -12.71
C TRP A 160 1.58 -1.20 -11.87
N ARG A 161 0.54 -1.78 -12.47
CA ARG A 161 -0.39 -2.70 -11.80
C ARG A 161 0.30 -3.85 -11.07
N TYR A 162 1.37 -4.40 -11.68
CA TYR A 162 2.17 -5.50 -11.14
C TYR A 162 3.59 -5.04 -10.75
N GLY A 163 3.79 -3.74 -10.59
CA GLY A 163 5.07 -3.14 -10.24
C GLY A 163 5.35 -3.17 -8.74
N THR A 164 6.43 -2.49 -8.36
CA THR A 164 6.78 -2.29 -6.96
C THR A 164 5.77 -1.34 -6.31
N VAL A 165 5.21 -1.75 -5.17
CA VAL A 165 4.41 -0.88 -4.31
C VAL A 165 5.34 -0.10 -3.40
N VAL A 166 5.19 1.23 -3.39
CA VAL A 166 5.98 2.11 -2.53
C VAL A 166 5.05 2.86 -1.60
N ASN A 167 5.22 2.67 -0.30
CA ASN A 167 4.43 3.34 0.71
C ASN A 167 5.14 4.63 1.18
N TYR A 168 4.40 5.73 1.23
CA TYR A 168 4.85 6.98 1.87
C TYR A 168 3.97 7.30 3.07
N ASP A 169 4.55 7.40 4.26
CA ASP A 169 3.85 8.02 5.40
C ASP A 169 3.78 9.54 5.22
N GLN A 170 3.12 10.23 6.16
CA GLN A 170 2.98 11.69 6.10
C GLN A 170 4.32 12.45 6.18
N GLU A 171 5.32 11.89 6.86
CA GLU A 171 6.63 12.52 6.97
C GLU A 171 7.37 12.48 5.63
N HIS A 172 7.39 11.33 4.97
CA HIS A 172 8.03 11.15 3.67
C HIS A 172 7.24 11.82 2.55
N ALA A 173 5.91 11.75 2.56
CA ALA A 173 5.02 12.38 1.59
C ALA A 173 5.27 13.90 1.47
N ARG A 174 5.66 14.55 2.58
CA ARG A 174 5.97 15.99 2.60
C ARG A 174 7.08 16.40 1.63
N TRP A 175 7.99 15.48 1.32
CA TRP A 175 9.22 15.78 0.58
C TRP A 175 9.24 15.21 -0.84
N VAL A 176 8.23 14.44 -1.26
CA VAL A 176 8.27 13.67 -2.53
C VAL A 176 8.42 14.55 -3.77
N PHE A 177 7.95 15.80 -3.74
CA PHE A 177 8.05 16.73 -4.88
C PHE A 177 9.45 17.31 -5.11
N GLY A 178 10.32 17.28 -4.09
CA GLY A 178 11.71 17.77 -4.18
C GLY A 178 12.76 16.69 -3.92
N SER A 179 12.34 15.48 -3.53
CA SER A 179 13.25 14.39 -3.19
C SER A 179 13.91 13.80 -4.43
N SER A 180 15.23 13.62 -4.39
CA SER A 180 16.01 12.89 -5.40
C SER A 180 16.17 11.40 -5.09
N TYR A 181 15.41 10.87 -4.13
CA TYR A 181 15.51 9.45 -3.75
C TYR A 181 14.99 8.57 -4.89
N GLU A 182 15.88 7.76 -5.47
CA GLU A 182 15.51 6.86 -6.56
C GLU A 182 14.71 5.66 -6.06
N VAL A 183 13.60 5.41 -6.74
CA VAL A 183 12.74 4.26 -6.51
C VAL A 183 12.70 3.42 -7.78
N ASN A 184 12.83 2.10 -7.62
CA ASN A 184 12.51 1.17 -8.71
C ASN A 184 11.00 0.87 -8.67
N TRP A 185 10.27 1.45 -9.61
CA TRP A 185 8.82 1.33 -9.75
C TRP A 185 8.40 0.00 -10.41
N GLY A 186 9.37 -0.82 -10.82
CA GLY A 186 9.18 -2.11 -11.47
C GLY A 186 9.26 -2.01 -12.99
N ALA A 187 9.16 -3.18 -13.63
CA ALA A 187 9.26 -3.34 -15.07
C ALA A 187 8.11 -2.64 -15.81
N ALA A 188 8.46 -1.76 -16.74
CA ALA A 188 7.50 -1.06 -17.59
C ALA A 188 6.79 -2.05 -18.54
N PRO A 189 5.45 -1.96 -18.67
CA PRO A 189 4.69 -2.75 -19.63
C PRO A 189 5.25 -2.64 -21.06
N GLY A 190 5.16 -3.73 -21.82
CA GLY A 190 5.67 -3.82 -23.19
C GLY A 190 7.19 -4.04 -23.31
N SER A 191 8.01 -3.23 -22.63
CA SER A 191 9.48 -3.36 -22.71
C SER A 191 10.08 -4.34 -21.71
N GLY A 192 9.47 -4.49 -20.52
CA GLY A 192 10.01 -5.28 -19.43
C GLY A 192 11.22 -4.65 -18.71
N LEU A 193 11.63 -3.44 -19.09
CA LEU A 193 12.73 -2.72 -18.45
C LEU A 193 12.24 -1.99 -17.20
N ASP A 194 13.02 -2.06 -16.13
CA ASP A 194 12.70 -1.38 -14.88
C ASP A 194 12.65 0.14 -15.05
N LYS A 195 11.58 0.74 -14.52
CA LYS A 195 11.45 2.19 -14.41
C LYS A 195 12.02 2.63 -13.06
N VAL A 196 13.20 3.25 -13.10
CA VAL A 196 13.86 3.81 -11.90
C VAL A 196 13.82 5.32 -11.96
N GLY A 197 13.55 5.97 -10.83
CA GLY A 197 13.64 7.42 -10.69
C GLY A 197 12.88 7.94 -9.46
N PRO A 198 13.12 9.20 -9.05
CA PRO A 198 12.41 9.79 -7.94
C PRO A 198 10.94 10.06 -8.28
N PHE A 199 10.12 10.23 -7.25
CA PHE A 199 8.68 10.50 -7.39
C PHE A 199 8.39 11.67 -8.33
N HIS A 200 9.11 12.79 -8.18
CA HIS A 200 8.85 14.00 -8.98
C HIS A 200 9.18 13.85 -10.47
N GLU A 201 9.98 12.85 -10.87
CA GLU A 201 10.27 12.56 -12.28
C GLU A 201 9.44 11.40 -12.82
N ALA A 202 9.21 10.36 -12.01
CA ALA A 202 8.57 9.13 -12.46
C ALA A 202 7.04 9.14 -12.30
N ILE A 203 6.51 9.79 -11.26
CA ILE A 203 5.10 9.75 -10.87
C ILE A 203 4.40 11.09 -11.10
N LEU A 204 4.98 12.17 -10.56
CA LEU A 204 4.33 13.49 -10.53
C LEU A 204 3.88 13.97 -11.92
N PRO A 205 4.65 13.83 -13.02
CA PRO A 205 4.21 14.28 -14.33
C PRO A 205 2.95 13.54 -14.82
N LEU A 206 2.80 12.26 -14.45
CA LEU A 206 1.65 11.42 -14.84
C LEU A 206 0.40 11.77 -14.02
N LEU A 207 0.57 12.13 -12.76
CA LEU A 207 -0.51 12.68 -11.93
C LEU A 207 -0.93 14.04 -12.48
N GLN A 208 0.02 14.95 -12.68
CA GLN A 208 -0.23 16.30 -13.20
C GLN A 208 -0.84 16.28 -14.60
N GLU A 209 -0.52 15.31 -15.46
CA GLU A 209 -1.18 15.16 -16.76
C GLU A 209 -2.70 14.97 -16.62
N VAL A 210 -3.15 14.20 -15.62
CA VAL A 210 -4.58 13.96 -15.37
C VAL A 210 -5.22 15.14 -14.65
N PHE A 211 -4.61 15.61 -13.55
CA PHE A 211 -5.19 16.66 -12.71
C PHE A 211 -5.18 18.04 -13.38
N ASN A 212 -4.27 18.32 -14.32
CA ASN A 212 -4.33 19.54 -15.13
C ASN A 212 -5.27 19.45 -16.35
N ALA A 213 -5.87 18.28 -16.62
CA ALA A 213 -6.80 18.08 -17.72
C ALA A 213 -8.26 18.19 -17.27
N SER A 214 -9.19 18.18 -18.24
CA SER A 214 -10.61 17.99 -17.95
C SER A 214 -10.86 16.50 -17.67
N TYR A 215 -10.72 16.10 -16.40
CA TYR A 215 -10.96 14.73 -15.95
C TYR A 215 -12.40 14.49 -15.50
N THR A 216 -12.81 13.23 -15.48
CA THR A 216 -14.08 12.77 -14.89
C THR A 216 -13.83 11.89 -13.68
N LEU A 217 -14.77 11.89 -12.75
CA LEU A 217 -14.74 11.06 -11.55
C LEU A 217 -15.75 9.92 -11.64
N GLY A 218 -15.33 8.70 -11.29
CA GLY A 218 -16.22 7.55 -11.07
C GLY A 218 -16.05 6.98 -9.66
N CYS A 219 -17.13 6.91 -8.87
CA CYS A 219 -17.08 6.35 -7.52
C CYS A 219 -17.24 4.82 -7.56
N ASP A 220 -16.31 4.09 -6.95
CA ASP A 220 -16.25 2.61 -6.96
C ASP A 220 -16.42 1.99 -8.36
N ASP A 221 -16.08 2.76 -9.38
CA ASP A 221 -16.13 2.37 -10.78
C ASP A 221 -14.71 2.37 -11.33
N PRO A 222 -14.14 1.19 -11.64
CA PRO A 222 -12.79 1.09 -12.19
C PRO A 222 -12.67 1.70 -13.60
N GLY A 223 -13.78 1.99 -14.28
CA GLY A 223 -13.79 2.62 -15.60
C GLY A 223 -12.90 1.88 -16.61
N ALA A 224 -12.01 2.62 -17.26
CA ALA A 224 -11.07 2.05 -18.23
C ALA A 224 -10.18 0.94 -17.65
N ALA A 225 -9.86 0.96 -16.34
CA ALA A 225 -8.98 -0.06 -15.74
C ALA A 225 -9.54 -1.49 -15.83
N ALA A 226 -10.87 -1.64 -15.87
CA ALA A 226 -11.53 -2.94 -15.98
C ALA A 226 -11.27 -3.66 -17.31
N ALA A 227 -10.93 -2.92 -18.37
CA ALA A 227 -10.56 -3.51 -19.65
C ALA A 227 -9.15 -4.15 -19.64
N PHE A 228 -8.30 -3.73 -18.70
CA PHE A 228 -6.88 -4.12 -18.64
C PHE A 228 -6.56 -5.09 -17.50
N SER A 229 -7.50 -5.33 -16.58
CA SER A 229 -7.41 -6.43 -15.63
C SER A 229 -8.76 -6.82 -15.11
N VAL A 230 -8.89 -8.12 -14.82
CA VAL A 230 -10.01 -8.70 -14.09
C VAL A 230 -10.06 -8.21 -12.63
N THR A 231 -8.96 -7.70 -12.09
CA THR A 231 -8.85 -7.23 -10.70
C THR A 231 -8.03 -5.93 -10.68
N PRO A 232 -8.58 -4.82 -11.21
CA PRO A 232 -7.85 -3.55 -11.29
C PRO A 232 -7.60 -2.92 -9.91
N TRP A 233 -8.44 -3.26 -8.94
CA TRP A 233 -8.28 -2.92 -7.53
C TRP A 233 -7.79 -4.15 -6.76
N PRO A 234 -6.61 -4.15 -6.12
CA PRO A 234 -6.07 -5.31 -5.41
C PRO A 234 -7.05 -5.93 -4.41
N ASN A 235 -7.05 -7.26 -4.31
CA ASN A 235 -7.96 -7.98 -3.41
C ASN A 235 -7.69 -7.64 -1.93
N GLU A 236 -6.45 -7.32 -1.60
CA GLU A 236 -6.00 -6.84 -0.30
C GLU A 236 -6.66 -5.50 0.08
N TYR A 237 -7.12 -4.74 -0.92
CA TYR A 237 -7.82 -3.46 -0.75
C TYR A 237 -9.34 -3.60 -0.91
N ALA A 238 -9.90 -4.82 -0.87
CA ALA A 238 -11.32 -5.06 -1.15
C ALA A 238 -12.30 -4.26 -0.26
N ASN A 239 -11.87 -3.82 0.93
CA ASN A 239 -12.65 -2.98 1.85
C ASN A 239 -12.24 -1.49 1.84
N ILE A 240 -11.35 -1.09 0.93
CA ILE A 240 -11.01 0.30 0.64
C ILE A 240 -11.77 0.70 -0.62
N HIS A 241 -12.58 1.75 -0.50
CA HIS A 241 -13.29 2.33 -1.62
C HIS A 241 -12.42 3.31 -2.37
N PHE A 242 -12.75 3.59 -3.63
CA PHE A 242 -11.91 4.43 -4.48
C PHE A 242 -12.71 5.32 -5.42
N TYR A 243 -12.02 6.32 -5.95
CA TYR A 243 -12.48 7.06 -7.12
C TYR A 243 -11.56 6.80 -8.30
N SER A 244 -12.13 6.57 -9.48
CA SER A 244 -11.41 6.72 -10.74
C SER A 244 -11.32 8.19 -11.12
N VAL A 245 -10.11 8.67 -11.38
CA VAL A 245 -9.81 10.00 -11.92
C VAL A 245 -9.31 9.82 -13.34
N TYR A 246 -10.19 10.04 -14.31
CA TYR A 246 -9.98 9.66 -15.69
C TYR A 246 -9.80 10.87 -16.60
N LYS A 247 -8.65 10.95 -17.27
CA LYS A 247 -8.42 11.84 -18.41
C LYS A 247 -8.76 11.06 -19.70
N PRO A 248 -9.76 11.50 -20.49
CA PRO A 248 -10.05 10.88 -21.79
C PRO A 248 -8.90 11.10 -22.78
N GLY A 249 -8.84 10.22 -23.79
CA GLY A 249 -7.91 10.40 -24.90
C GLY A 249 -8.19 11.70 -25.65
N THR A 250 -7.13 12.33 -26.15
CA THR A 250 -7.20 13.48 -27.04
C THR A 250 -7.96 13.07 -28.31
N PRO A 251 -8.94 13.85 -28.80
CA PRO A 251 -9.65 13.50 -30.04
C PRO A 251 -8.70 13.23 -31.20
N GLY A 252 -8.74 12.01 -31.75
CA GLY A 252 -7.85 11.56 -32.83
C GLY A 252 -6.55 10.91 -32.37
N ILE A 253 -6.31 10.83 -31.06
CA ILE A 253 -5.22 10.08 -30.41
C ILE A 253 -5.83 9.25 -29.27
N ASP A 254 -6.72 8.32 -29.59
CA ASP A 254 -7.56 7.64 -28.59
C ASP A 254 -6.76 6.80 -27.55
N LEU A 255 -5.45 6.64 -27.73
CA LEU A 255 -4.57 5.83 -26.88
C LEU A 255 -3.83 6.63 -25.79
N ASP A 256 -3.93 7.96 -25.77
CA ASP A 256 -3.25 8.81 -24.77
C ASP A 256 -4.11 9.11 -23.52
N TRP A 257 -5.14 8.29 -23.28
CA TRP A 257 -5.93 8.37 -22.05
C TRP A 257 -5.08 7.95 -20.84
N ARG A 258 -5.44 8.47 -19.66
CA ARG A 258 -4.79 8.12 -18.41
C ARG A 258 -5.79 8.07 -17.27
N LEU A 259 -5.60 7.12 -16.36
CA LEU A 259 -6.49 6.88 -15.24
C LEU A 259 -5.68 6.68 -13.97
N TRP A 260 -6.14 7.27 -12.88
CA TRP A 260 -5.69 6.95 -11.53
C TRP A 260 -6.85 6.42 -10.71
N LEU A 261 -6.66 5.30 -10.00
CA LEU A 261 -7.56 4.90 -8.92
C LEU A 261 -7.02 5.50 -7.62
N VAL A 262 -7.82 6.34 -6.98
CA VAL A 262 -7.53 7.01 -5.72
C VAL A 262 -8.26 6.25 -4.60
N GLY A 263 -7.53 5.40 -3.89
CA GLY A 263 -8.04 4.69 -2.72
C GLY A 263 -8.21 5.63 -1.53
N VAL A 264 -9.32 5.48 -0.82
CA VAL A 264 -9.67 6.35 0.30
C VAL A 264 -10.00 5.52 1.51
N GLU A 265 -9.34 5.81 2.62
CA GLU A 265 -9.65 5.19 3.90
C GLU A 265 -10.14 6.21 4.93
N TYR A 266 -10.88 5.73 5.92
CA TYR A 266 -11.41 6.57 6.98
C TYR A 266 -10.64 6.35 8.28
N VAL A 267 -10.18 7.45 8.86
CA VAL A 267 -9.57 7.46 10.19
C VAL A 267 -10.32 8.48 11.05
N LYS A 268 -11.00 7.99 12.08
CA LYS A 268 -11.89 8.76 12.97
C LYS A 268 -12.96 9.53 12.19
N GLY A 269 -13.57 8.89 11.20
CA GLY A 269 -14.62 9.47 10.36
C GLY A 269 -14.14 10.56 9.39
N GLN A 270 -12.83 10.68 9.15
CA GLN A 270 -12.26 11.57 8.15
C GLN A 270 -11.59 10.78 7.02
N PRO A 271 -11.87 11.10 5.75
CA PRO A 271 -11.27 10.41 4.62
C PRO A 271 -9.85 10.90 4.36
N TYR A 272 -8.96 9.97 4.04
CA TYR A 272 -7.56 10.19 3.66
C TYR A 272 -7.21 9.36 2.42
N VAL A 273 -6.22 9.81 1.65
CA VAL A 273 -5.68 9.07 0.52
C VAL A 273 -4.87 7.89 1.06
N PHE A 274 -5.27 6.69 0.65
CA PHE A 274 -4.68 5.42 1.04
C PHE A 274 -3.83 4.81 -0.08
N ALA A 275 -4.25 4.97 -1.34
CA ALA A 275 -3.50 4.42 -2.47
C ALA A 275 -3.70 5.26 -3.74
N LEU A 276 -2.71 5.21 -4.63
CA LEU A 276 -2.77 5.74 -5.98
C LEU A 276 -2.27 4.68 -6.95
N ILE A 277 -3.16 4.20 -7.81
CA ILE A 277 -2.85 3.15 -8.79
C ILE A 277 -3.04 3.69 -10.20
N HIS A 278 -1.96 3.65 -10.96
CA HIS A 278 -1.90 4.21 -12.30
C HIS A 278 -2.29 3.19 -13.39
N PHE A 279 -3.05 3.68 -14.37
CA PHE A 279 -3.40 2.96 -15.59
C PHE A 279 -3.27 3.88 -16.80
N GLN A 280 -2.77 3.31 -17.87
CA GLN A 280 -2.66 3.95 -19.18
C GLN A 280 -2.85 2.90 -20.26
N TRP A 281 -2.91 3.33 -21.52
CA TRP A 281 -2.79 2.39 -22.62
C TRP A 281 -1.42 1.70 -22.63
N GLU A 282 -1.42 0.41 -22.94
CA GLU A 282 -0.25 -0.46 -23.07
C GLU A 282 -0.39 -1.24 -24.40
N PRO A 283 0.67 -1.35 -25.21
CA PRO A 283 0.67 -2.08 -26.49
C PRO A 283 0.62 -3.60 -26.37
#